data_AF-A0A7C2HZ60-F1
#
_entry.id   AF-A0A7C2HZ60-F1
#
_cell.length_a   1.000
_cell.length_b   1.000
_cell.length_c   1.000
_cell.angle_alpha   90.00
_cell.angle_beta   90.00
_cell.angle_gamma   90.00
#
_symmetry.space_group_name_H-M   'P 1'
#
loop_
_entity.id
_entity.type
_entity.pdbx_description
1 polymer ?
#
loop_
_entity_poly.entity_id
_entity_poly.type
_entity_poly.pdbx_seq_one_letter_code
_entity_poly.pdbx_strand_id
1 'polypeptide(L)'
;FETADREYLVLGIVHEDHFWEELCDALEMAEARDLDAAQRIMRRDELEARLQGIFATRSLSEWLERLSGYDIPYSRLNSVGEALEDPHLRQRGTVVELPGGEGTRRYLGSPIRLSETPPNCRTPGPELGEHTQELLEGLGLSGEEIRVLREAGAIE
;
A
#
# COMPACT_ATOMS: atom_id res chain seq x y z
N PHE A 1 -10.49 13.77 -4.53
CA PHE A 1 -10.91 14.82 -5.47
C PHE A 1 -10.36 14.49 -6.85
N GLU A 2 -11.25 14.33 -7.82
CA GLU A 2 -10.84 14.12 -9.23
C GLU A 2 -10.24 15.42 -9.78
N THR A 3 -9.10 15.32 -10.48
CA THR A 3 -8.37 16.43 -11.11
C THR A 3 -8.71 16.56 -12.60
N ALA A 4 -8.21 17.60 -13.27
CA ALA A 4 -8.55 17.88 -14.68
C ALA A 4 -8.19 16.74 -15.66
N ASP A 5 -7.17 15.96 -15.31
CA ASP A 5 -6.65 14.80 -16.05
C ASP A 5 -7.29 13.47 -15.63
N ARG A 6 -8.38 13.49 -14.84
CA ARG A 6 -9.10 12.32 -14.30
C ARG A 6 -8.29 11.43 -13.36
N GLU A 7 -7.20 11.98 -12.84
CA GLU A 7 -6.48 11.41 -11.72
C GLU A 7 -7.13 11.85 -10.40
N TYR A 8 -6.70 11.29 -9.28
CA TYR A 8 -7.30 11.59 -7.98
C TYR A 8 -6.26 12.06 -6.97
N LEU A 9 -6.57 13.17 -6.32
CA LEU A 9 -5.86 13.69 -5.16
C LEU A 9 -6.64 13.36 -3.88
N VAL A 10 -5.94 12.83 -2.88
CA VAL A 10 -6.48 12.46 -1.57
C VAL A 10 -5.97 13.47 -0.54
N LEU A 11 -6.87 13.97 0.30
CA LEU A 11 -6.54 14.82 1.46
C LEU A 11 -6.71 14.02 2.75
N GLY A 12 -5.73 14.13 3.65
CA GLY A 12 -5.70 13.50 4.96
C GLY A 12 -5.95 14.47 6.11
N ILE A 13 -6.84 15.45 5.93
CA ILE A 13 -7.17 16.44 6.96
C ILE A 13 -8.37 15.95 7.76
N VAL A 14 -8.15 15.55 9.01
CA VAL A 14 -9.20 14.93 9.84
C VAL A 14 -9.77 15.92 10.86
N HIS A 15 -8.92 16.48 11.73
CA HIS A 15 -9.37 17.36 12.83
C HIS A 15 -8.49 18.59 13.03
N GLU A 16 -7.27 18.57 12.51
CA GLU A 16 -6.28 19.60 12.74
C GLU A 16 -6.62 20.86 11.94
N ASP A 17 -6.76 21.99 12.62
CA ASP A 17 -7.12 23.25 11.99
C ASP A 17 -5.95 23.87 11.22
N HIS A 18 -4.71 23.71 11.68
CA HIS A 18 -3.54 24.21 10.95
C HIS A 18 -3.40 23.61 9.54
N PHE A 19 -3.66 22.30 9.36
CA PHE A 19 -3.68 21.68 8.02
C PHE A 19 -4.77 22.26 7.12
N TRP A 20 -5.90 22.66 7.70
CA TRP A 20 -6.98 23.29 6.96
C TRP A 20 -6.66 24.73 6.58
N GLU A 21 -6.05 25.49 7.49
CA GLU A 21 -5.56 26.84 7.23
C GLU A 21 -4.56 26.83 6.08
N GLU A 22 -3.56 25.94 6.12
CA GLU A 22 -2.56 25.75 5.06
C GLU A 22 -3.22 25.38 3.72
N LEU A 23 -4.22 24.49 3.74
CA LEU A 23 -5.00 24.16 2.54
C LEU A 23 -5.74 25.38 1.99
N CYS A 24 -6.39 26.16 2.86
CA CYS A 24 -7.09 27.36 2.45
C CYS A 24 -6.12 28.40 1.88
N ASP A 25 -4.93 28.55 2.45
CA ASP A 25 -3.90 29.45 1.95
C ASP A 25 -3.39 28.97 0.57
N ALA A 26 -3.17 27.67 0.38
CA ALA A 26 -2.74 27.09 -0.90
C ALA A 26 -3.81 27.19 -2.01
N LEU A 27 -5.09 27.09 -1.63
CA LEU A 27 -6.23 27.15 -2.54
C LEU A 27 -6.87 28.54 -2.65
N GLU A 28 -6.32 29.55 -1.96
CA GLU A 28 -6.82 30.93 -1.93
C GLU A 28 -8.28 31.03 -1.41
N MET A 29 -8.63 30.23 -0.40
CA MET A 29 -9.95 30.15 0.25
C MET A 29 -10.00 30.91 1.58
N ALA A 30 -9.65 32.20 1.57
CA ALA A 30 -9.51 33.01 2.79
C ALA A 30 -10.77 33.06 3.68
N GLU A 31 -11.97 32.95 3.11
CA GLU A 31 -13.24 32.99 3.86
C GLU A 31 -13.54 31.71 4.63
N ALA A 32 -12.89 30.60 4.25
CA ALA A 32 -13.07 29.30 4.90
C ALA A 32 -11.91 28.98 5.86
N ARG A 33 -10.84 29.77 5.84
CA ARG A 33 -9.59 29.55 6.57
C ARG A 33 -9.80 29.36 8.07
N ASP A 34 -10.59 30.23 8.70
CA ASP A 34 -10.79 30.25 10.16
C ASP A 34 -11.90 29.29 10.64
N LEU A 35 -12.34 28.35 9.80
CA LEU A 35 -13.35 27.36 10.18
C LEU A 35 -12.73 26.26 11.04
N ASP A 36 -13.23 26.11 12.27
CA ASP A 36 -12.83 25.02 13.15
C ASP A 36 -13.35 23.65 12.63
N ALA A 37 -12.79 22.56 13.16
CA ALA A 37 -13.18 21.20 12.79
C ALA A 37 -14.70 20.93 12.88
N ALA A 38 -15.40 21.47 13.90
CA ALA A 38 -16.84 21.25 14.06
C ALA A 38 -17.63 21.98 12.96
N GLN A 39 -17.25 23.22 12.65
CA GLN A 39 -17.82 24.00 11.56
C GLN A 39 -17.58 23.34 10.20
N ARG A 40 -16.38 22.80 9.97
CA ARG A 40 -16.06 22.05 8.75
C ARG A 40 -16.91 20.79 8.61
N ILE A 41 -17.16 20.07 9.70
CA ILE A 41 -18.07 18.90 9.70
C ILE A 41 -19.50 19.32 9.36
N MET A 42 -20.01 20.40 9.96
CA MET A 42 -21.36 20.90 9.67
C MET A 42 -21.53 21.37 8.23
N ARG A 43 -20.45 21.86 7.61
CA ARG A 43 -20.43 22.36 6.22
C ARG A 43 -19.76 21.40 5.24
N ARG A 44 -19.65 20.11 5.59
CA ARG A 44 -18.89 19.11 4.83
C ARG A 44 -19.27 19.12 3.35
N ASP A 45 -20.55 19.00 3.03
CA ASP A 45 -21.01 18.86 1.65
C ASP A 45 -20.70 20.12 0.81
N GLU A 46 -20.83 21.30 1.40
CA GLU A 46 -20.50 22.58 0.77
C GLU A 46 -18.99 22.67 0.48
N LEU A 47 -18.17 22.37 1.49
CA LEU A 47 -16.72 22.43 1.39
C LEU A 47 -16.19 21.37 0.42
N GLU A 48 -16.73 20.15 0.45
CA GLU A 48 -16.35 19.07 -0.46
C GLU A 48 -16.69 19.41 -1.92
N ALA A 49 -17.89 19.93 -2.18
CA ALA A 49 -18.29 20.36 -3.52
C ALA A 49 -17.39 21.49 -4.04
N ARG A 50 -17.04 22.45 -3.18
CA ARG A 50 -16.11 23.52 -3.52
C ARG A 50 -14.71 22.99 -3.83
N LEU A 51 -14.16 22.15 -2.96
CA LEU A 51 -12.84 21.52 -3.16
C LEU A 51 -12.82 20.69 -4.45
N GLN A 52 -13.89 19.95 -4.75
CA GLN A 52 -14.02 19.20 -6.00
C GLN A 52 -14.00 20.13 -7.23
N GLY A 53 -14.69 21.27 -7.16
CA GLY A 53 -14.64 22.28 -8.22
C GLY A 53 -13.25 22.87 -8.41
N ILE A 54 -12.52 23.13 -7.33
CA ILE A 54 -11.16 23.65 -7.37
C ILE A 54 -10.20 22.60 -7.93
N PHE A 55 -10.14 21.40 -7.38
CA PHE A 55 -9.19 20.37 -7.82
C PHE A 55 -9.40 19.95 -9.29
N ALA A 56 -10.62 20.06 -9.81
CA ALA A 56 -10.91 19.82 -11.23
C ALA A 56 -10.30 20.85 -12.20
N THR A 57 -9.74 21.98 -11.73
CA THR A 57 -9.22 23.03 -12.63
C THR A 57 -7.81 22.80 -13.17
N ARG A 58 -7.04 21.88 -12.57
CA ARG A 58 -5.62 21.62 -12.88
C ARG A 58 -5.33 20.13 -12.88
N SER A 59 -4.24 19.71 -13.52
CA SER A 59 -3.81 18.32 -13.49
C SER A 59 -3.34 17.91 -12.10
N LEU A 60 -3.26 16.60 -11.83
CA LEU A 60 -2.71 16.11 -10.57
C LEU A 60 -1.27 16.60 -10.37
N SER A 61 -0.42 16.59 -11.40
CA SER A 61 0.98 17.03 -11.28
C SER A 61 1.09 18.50 -10.88
N GLU A 62 0.26 19.37 -11.46
CA GLU A 62 0.22 20.80 -11.11
C GLU A 62 -0.24 21.01 -9.67
N TRP A 63 -1.19 20.20 -9.18
CA TRP A 63 -1.60 20.25 -7.78
C TRP A 63 -0.50 19.77 -6.83
N LEU A 64 0.17 18.66 -7.14
CA LEU A 64 1.27 18.16 -6.31
C LEU A 64 2.40 19.19 -6.20
N GLU A 65 2.71 19.90 -7.29
CA GLU A 65 3.69 20.99 -7.31
C GLU A 65 3.18 22.21 -6.52
N ARG A 66 1.93 22.62 -6.70
CA ARG A 66 1.37 23.78 -5.99
C ARG A 66 1.26 23.57 -4.48
N LEU A 67 0.86 22.37 -4.06
CA LEU A 67 0.77 22.02 -2.64
C LEU A 67 2.15 21.71 -2.04
N SER A 68 3.18 21.56 -2.86
CA SER A 68 4.54 21.31 -2.39
C SER A 68 5.04 22.49 -1.55
N GLY A 69 5.42 22.20 -0.30
CA GLY A 69 5.92 23.20 0.64
C GLY A 69 4.87 23.74 1.61
N TYR A 70 3.59 23.43 1.39
CA TYR A 70 2.56 23.61 2.41
C TYR A 70 2.54 22.39 3.34
N ASP A 71 2.26 22.62 4.62
CA ASP A 71 2.14 21.54 5.61
C ASP A 71 0.74 20.93 5.54
N ILE A 72 0.45 20.21 4.45
CA ILE A 72 -0.85 19.59 4.20
C ILE A 72 -0.63 18.08 3.98
N PRO A 73 -1.36 17.21 4.69
CA PRO A 73 -1.39 15.79 4.35
C PRO A 73 -2.16 15.57 3.05
N TYR A 74 -1.44 15.37 1.94
CA TYR A 74 -2.03 15.02 0.65
C TYR A 74 -1.23 13.93 -0.06
N SER A 75 -1.90 13.21 -0.97
CA SER A 75 -1.24 12.22 -1.82
C SER A 75 -2.02 12.01 -3.12
N ARG A 76 -1.35 11.41 -4.11
CA ARG A 76 -2.04 10.82 -5.26
C ARG A 76 -2.69 9.50 -4.86
N LEU A 77 -3.84 9.19 -5.46
CA LEU A 77 -4.41 7.86 -5.39
C LEU A 77 -3.72 6.94 -6.40
N ASN A 78 -2.82 6.07 -5.93
CA ASN A 78 -2.18 5.07 -6.78
C ASN A 78 -3.08 3.84 -6.95
N SER A 79 -3.07 3.26 -8.15
CA SER A 79 -3.52 1.88 -8.35
C SER A 79 -2.59 0.88 -7.66
N VAL A 80 -3.05 -0.36 -7.46
CA VAL A 80 -2.20 -1.44 -6.91
C VAL A 80 -0.95 -1.64 -7.77
N GLY A 81 -1.08 -1.59 -9.09
CA GLY A 81 0.05 -1.72 -10.01
C GLY A 81 1.08 -0.61 -9.81
N GLU A 82 0.65 0.65 -9.81
CA GLU A 82 1.54 1.79 -9.58
C GLU A 82 2.21 1.76 -8.21
N ALA A 83 1.46 1.39 -7.16
CA ALA A 83 2.02 1.25 -5.82
C ALA A 83 3.13 0.18 -5.77
N LEU A 84 2.95 -0.96 -6.44
CA LEU A 84 3.98 -2.02 -6.48
C LEU A 84 5.22 -1.62 -7.30
N GLU A 85 5.09 -0.65 -8.20
CA GLU A 85 6.18 -0.11 -9.01
C GLU A 85 6.90 1.08 -8.37
N ASP A 86 6.35 1.62 -7.27
CA ASP A 86 6.85 2.80 -6.59
C ASP A 86 8.34 2.63 -6.15
N PRO A 87 9.24 3.55 -6.55
CA PRO A 87 10.66 3.45 -6.23
C PRO A 87 10.96 3.39 -4.73
N HIS A 88 10.19 4.11 -3.91
CA HIS A 88 10.33 4.10 -2.46
C HIS A 88 9.93 2.73 -1.88
N LEU A 89 8.83 2.14 -2.35
CA LEU A 89 8.40 0.81 -1.90
C LEU A 89 9.37 -0.30 -2.34
N ARG A 90 9.94 -0.18 -3.54
CA ARG A 90 11.02 -1.07 -4.02
C ARG A 90 12.28 -0.96 -3.16
N GLN A 91 12.76 0.26 -2.92
CA GLN A 91 13.95 0.48 -2.09
C GLN A 91 13.75 -0.05 -0.66
N ARG A 92 12.52 -0.02 -0.16
CA ARG A 92 12.17 -0.55 1.15
C ARG A 92 12.03 -2.07 1.20
N GLY A 93 12.16 -2.79 0.08
CA GLY A 93 11.99 -4.24 0.03
C GLY A 93 10.53 -4.70 0.27
N THR A 94 9.56 -3.83 -0.03
CA THR A 94 8.12 -4.18 0.10
C THR A 94 7.69 -5.19 -0.96
N VAL A 95 8.34 -5.17 -2.13
CA VAL A 95 8.18 -6.19 -3.17
C VAL A 95 9.47 -6.99 -3.23
N VAL A 96 9.36 -8.32 -3.11
CA VAL A 96 10.50 -9.25 -3.20
C VAL A 96 10.32 -10.15 -4.41
N GLU A 97 11.45 -10.53 -5.00
CA GLU A 97 11.52 -11.38 -6.17
C GLU A 97 12.11 -12.73 -5.78
N LEU A 98 11.37 -13.81 -6.00
CA LEU A 98 11.78 -15.17 -5.67
C LEU A 98 11.65 -16.09 -6.90
N PRO A 99 12.46 -17.15 -6.99
CA PRO A 99 12.27 -18.18 -8.01
C PRO A 99 10.86 -18.79 -7.96
N GLY A 100 10.27 -19.10 -9.12
CA GLY A 100 9.01 -19.82 -9.19
C GLY A 100 8.52 -20.08 -10.63
N GLY A 101 8.24 -21.33 -10.97
CA GLY A 101 7.94 -21.75 -12.34
C GLY A 101 9.16 -21.60 -13.26
N GLU A 102 8.95 -21.12 -14.50
CA GLU A 102 10.03 -20.90 -15.49
C GLU A 102 10.83 -19.59 -15.29
N GLY A 103 10.80 -18.98 -14.10
CA GLY A 103 11.53 -17.74 -13.85
C GLY A 103 11.35 -17.17 -12.45
N THR A 104 11.12 -15.86 -12.38
CA THR A 104 10.98 -15.10 -11.13
C THR A 104 9.53 -14.68 -10.94
N ARG A 105 9.04 -14.78 -9.70
CA ARG A 105 7.73 -14.26 -9.28
C ARG A 105 7.91 -13.18 -8.23
N ARG A 106 6.98 -12.21 -8.23
CA ARG A 106 6.94 -11.13 -7.25
C ARG A 106 6.02 -11.48 -6.10
N TYR A 107 6.46 -11.19 -4.89
CA TYR A 107 5.73 -11.40 -3.65
C TYR A 107 5.76 -10.11 -2.82
N LEU A 108 4.78 -9.97 -1.93
CA LEU A 108 4.83 -8.94 -0.90
C LEU A 108 5.79 -9.40 0.20
N GLY A 109 6.81 -8.57 0.46
CA GLY A 109 7.68 -8.72 1.62
C GLY A 109 6.96 -8.38 2.93
N SER A 110 7.62 -8.64 4.05
CA SER A 110 7.09 -8.22 5.35
C SER A 110 6.95 -6.69 5.39
N PRO A 111 5.89 -6.11 6.00
CA PRO A 111 5.79 -4.68 6.23
C PRO A 111 6.63 -4.21 7.43
N ILE A 112 7.11 -5.14 8.26
CA ILE A 112 7.86 -4.85 9.48
C ILE A 112 9.34 -4.61 9.13
N ARG A 113 9.98 -3.65 9.80
CA ARG A 113 11.42 -3.38 9.68
C ARG A 113 12.06 -3.51 11.05
N LEU A 114 12.96 -4.49 11.21
CA LEU A 114 13.71 -4.74 12.43
C LEU A 114 15.20 -4.56 12.12
N SER A 115 15.89 -3.79 12.93
CA SER A 115 17.33 -3.48 12.74
C SER A 115 18.22 -4.70 12.99
N GLU A 116 17.90 -5.52 14.00
CA GLU A 116 18.71 -6.68 14.40
C GLU A 116 18.29 -7.97 13.69
N THR A 117 16.99 -8.14 13.44
CA THR A 117 16.40 -9.37 12.89
C THR A 117 15.49 -9.04 11.70
N PRO A 118 16.02 -8.43 10.62
CA PRO A 118 15.22 -8.04 9.47
C PRO A 118 14.48 -9.25 8.90
N PRO A 119 13.15 -9.17 8.72
CA PRO A 119 12.38 -10.27 8.16
C PRO A 119 12.84 -10.54 6.72
N ASN A 120 13.03 -11.81 6.40
CA ASN A 120 13.52 -12.25 5.09
C ASN A 120 12.64 -13.38 4.57
N CYS A 121 12.06 -13.20 3.39
CA CYS A 121 11.41 -14.27 2.64
C CYS A 121 12.43 -14.82 1.64
N ARG A 122 12.93 -16.04 1.87
CA ARG A 122 14.09 -16.60 1.16
C ARG A 122 13.70 -17.59 0.06
N THR A 123 12.52 -18.17 0.16
CA THR A 123 12.06 -19.25 -0.70
C THR A 123 10.60 -19.01 -1.07
N PRO A 124 10.17 -19.45 -2.26
CA PRO A 124 8.75 -19.54 -2.56
C PRO A 124 8.04 -20.46 -1.55
N GLY A 125 6.70 -20.43 -1.58
CA GLY A 125 5.93 -21.45 -0.89
C GLY A 125 6.25 -22.84 -1.45
N PRO A 126 6.25 -23.89 -0.61
CA PRO A 126 6.55 -25.23 -1.08
C PRO A 126 5.49 -25.74 -2.06
N GLU A 127 5.93 -26.58 -2.99
CA GLU A 127 5.03 -27.35 -3.83
C GLU A 127 4.28 -28.41 -3.01
N LEU A 128 3.19 -28.92 -3.56
CA LEU A 128 2.41 -29.98 -2.93
C LEU A 128 3.31 -31.22 -2.73
N GLY A 129 3.44 -31.65 -1.47
CA GLY A 129 4.23 -32.82 -1.09
C GLY A 129 5.74 -32.63 -1.01
N GLU A 130 6.28 -31.42 -1.27
CA GLU A 130 7.73 -31.16 -1.37
C GLU A 130 8.52 -31.65 -0.15
N HIS A 131 7.97 -31.46 1.06
CA HIS A 131 8.62 -31.82 2.32
C HIS A 131 8.07 -33.11 2.95
N THR A 132 7.17 -33.84 2.28
CA THR A 132 6.50 -35.02 2.88
C THR A 132 7.49 -36.09 3.32
N GLN A 133 8.43 -36.47 2.43
CA GLN A 133 9.44 -37.49 2.71
C GLN A 133 10.32 -37.07 3.90
N GLU A 134 10.88 -35.85 3.85
CA GLU A 134 11.77 -35.31 4.88
C GLU A 134 11.10 -35.30 6.26
N LEU A 135 9.84 -34.85 6.32
CA LEU A 135 9.10 -34.77 7.59
C LEU A 135 8.79 -36.16 8.15
N LEU A 136 8.42 -37.14 7.32
CA LEU A 136 8.12 -38.50 7.79
C LEU A 136 9.38 -39.23 8.26
N GLU A 137 10.51 -39.07 7.57
CA GLU A 137 11.81 -39.58 8.01
C GLU A 137 12.25 -38.91 9.33
N GLY A 138 12.04 -37.59 9.45
CA GLY A 138 12.31 -36.84 10.69
C GLY A 138 11.44 -37.27 11.88
N LEU A 139 10.26 -37.83 11.62
CA LEU A 139 9.39 -38.44 12.63
C LEU A 139 9.78 -39.90 12.97
N GLY A 140 10.76 -40.47 12.26
CA GLY A 140 11.31 -41.80 12.53
C GLY A 140 10.66 -42.93 11.73
N LEU A 141 9.86 -42.62 10.70
CA LEU A 141 9.34 -43.65 9.81
C LEU A 141 10.46 -44.19 8.91
N SER A 142 10.47 -45.51 8.75
CA SER A 142 11.31 -46.19 7.77
C SER A 142 10.82 -45.94 6.34
N GLY A 143 11.72 -46.08 5.37
CA GLY A 143 11.35 -45.99 3.95
C GLY A 143 10.26 -46.98 3.53
N GLU A 144 10.14 -48.12 4.23
CA GLU A 144 9.07 -49.10 3.99
C GLU A 144 7.71 -48.61 4.47
N GLU A 145 7.63 -48.02 5.67
CA GLU A 145 6.39 -47.44 6.18
C GLU A 145 5.93 -46.26 5.31
N ILE A 146 6.86 -45.42 4.87
CA ILE A 146 6.56 -44.31 3.95
C ILE A 146 6.04 -44.84 2.61
N ARG A 147 6.64 -45.92 2.07
CA ARG A 147 6.17 -46.55 0.84
C ARG A 147 4.75 -47.08 0.97
N VAL A 148 4.41 -47.75 2.07
CA VAL A 148 3.05 -48.23 2.36
C VAL A 148 2.04 -47.08 2.40
N LEU A 149 2.38 -45.95 3.02
CA LEU A 149 1.53 -44.76 3.05
C LEU A 149 1.28 -44.19 1.65
N ARG A 150 2.32 -44.15 0.81
CA ARG A 150 2.20 -43.67 -0.58
C ARG A 150 1.35 -44.62 -1.43
N GLU A 151 1.56 -45.93 -1.31
CA GLU A 151 0.76 -46.94 -2.02
C GLU A 151 -0.73 -46.93 -1.60
N ALA A 152 -1.00 -46.60 -0.32
CA ALA A 152 -2.36 -46.44 0.19
C ALA A 152 -3.02 -45.11 -0.20
N GLY A 153 -2.29 -44.19 -0.88
CA GLY A 153 -2.78 -42.85 -1.22
C GLY A 153 -2.97 -41.92 -0.03
N ALA A 154 -2.35 -42.24 1.12
CA ALA A 154 -2.40 -41.39 2.31
C ALA A 154 -1.48 -40.17 2.21
N ILE A 155 -0.47 -40.24 1.33
CA ILE A 155 0.49 -39.19 1.01
C ILE A 155 0.78 -39.22 -0.49
N GLU A 156 1.12 -38.07 -1.07
CA GLU A 156 1.66 -37.95 -2.44
C GLU A 156 3.17 -38.22 -2.48
#